data_AF-A0AAN7T0Q3-F1
#
_entry.id   AF-A0AAN7T0Q3-F1
#
_cell.length_a   1.000
_cell.length_b   1.000
_cell.length_c   1.000
_cell.angle_alpha   90.00
_cell.angle_beta   90.00
_cell.angle_gamma   90.00
#
_symmetry.space_group_name_H-M   'P 1'
#
loop_
_entity.id
_entity.type
_entity.pdbx_description
1 polymer ?
#
loop_
_entity_poly.entity_id
_entity_poly.type
_entity_poly.pdbx_seq_one_letter_code
_entity_poly.pdbx_strand_id
1 'polypeptide(L)'
;MHSHLHTKDNVGCEEIMNALDECHARGFLYKAVGGCNEIKREVNRCLSGERTKKSGRNRETGLQRRQRIEAVWAKMDDGDYSALEEFTGKKHVENK
;
A
#
# COMPACT_ATOMS: atom_id res chain seq x y z
N MET A 1 1.87 20.85 -9.89
CA MET A 1 2.83 19.74 -9.78
C MET A 1 2.10 18.57 -9.19
N HIS A 2 2.12 17.41 -9.84
CA HIS A 2 1.61 16.17 -9.27
C HIS A 2 2.83 15.37 -8.79
N SER A 3 2.71 14.68 -7.65
CA SER A 3 3.70 13.66 -7.24
C SER A 3 3.83 12.61 -8.35
N HIS A 4 4.84 11.74 -8.31
CA HIS A 4 5.06 10.71 -9.34
C HIS A 4 3.77 9.93 -9.66
N LEU A 5 3.14 10.31 -10.78
CA LEU A 5 1.87 9.79 -11.23
C LEU A 5 2.04 8.36 -11.76
N HIS A 6 3.11 8.11 -12.50
CA HIS A 6 3.46 6.81 -13.06
C HIS A 6 4.17 5.93 -12.02
N THR A 7 3.39 5.31 -11.15
CA THR A 7 3.85 4.20 -10.30
C THR A 7 3.03 2.95 -10.61
N LYS A 8 3.57 1.78 -10.29
CA LYS A 8 2.88 0.49 -10.46
C LYS A 8 1.52 0.45 -9.74
N ASP A 9 1.37 1.23 -8.67
CA ASP A 9 0.15 1.30 -7.88
C ASP A 9 -0.92 2.22 -8.50
N ASN A 10 -0.58 3.00 -9.53
CA ASN A 10 -1.47 4.00 -10.13
C ASN A 10 -1.83 3.69 -11.59
N VAL A 11 -1.49 2.50 -12.11
CA VAL A 11 -1.71 2.12 -13.51
C VAL A 11 -3.19 2.23 -13.90
N GLY A 12 -4.11 1.97 -12.98
CA GLY A 12 -5.56 2.12 -13.20
C GLY A 12 -6.05 3.57 -13.40
N CYS A 13 -5.18 4.57 -13.25
CA CYS A 13 -5.50 5.98 -13.44
C CYS A 13 -4.82 6.60 -14.67
N GLU A 14 -4.16 5.81 -15.52
CA GLU A 14 -3.37 6.32 -16.64
C GLU A 14 -4.17 7.18 -17.62
N GLU A 15 -5.40 6.78 -17.96
CA GLU A 15 -6.27 7.53 -18.88
C GLU A 15 -6.56 8.96 -18.39
N ILE A 16 -6.94 9.11 -17.12
CA ILE A 16 -7.25 10.42 -16.54
C ILE A 16 -6.00 11.28 -16.32
N MET A 17 -4.84 10.64 -16.10
CA MET A 17 -3.55 11.33 -16.05
C MET A 17 -3.15 11.88 -17.41
N ASN A 18 -3.30 11.08 -18.47
CA ASN A 18 -3.04 11.52 -19.84
C ASN A 18 -3.95 12.68 -20.23
N ALA A 19 -5.24 12.64 -19.86
CA ALA A 19 -6.16 13.76 -20.07
C ALA A 19 -5.72 15.04 -19.35
N LEU A 20 -5.11 14.92 -18.16
CA LEU A 20 -4.57 16.07 -17.44
C LEU A 20 -3.30 16.63 -18.09
N ASP A 21 -2.46 15.77 -18.64
CA ASP A 21 -1.27 16.16 -19.38
C ASP A 21 -1.62 16.83 -20.72
N GLU A 22 -2.62 16.32 -21.44
CA GLU A 22 -3.19 17.00 -22.60
C GLU A 22 -3.77 18.37 -22.24
N CYS A 23 -4.43 18.49 -21.09
CA CYS A 23 -4.93 19.79 -20.62
C CYS A 23 -3.78 20.76 -20.33
N HIS A 24 -2.70 20.28 -19.71
CA HIS A 24 -1.50 21.09 -19.49
C HIS A 24 -0.79 21.48 -20.79
N ALA A 25 -0.84 20.65 -21.82
CA ALA A 25 -0.25 20.92 -23.13
C ALA A 25 -0.90 22.13 -23.85
N ARG A 26 -2.11 22.55 -23.43
CA ARG A 26 -2.78 23.77 -23.92
C ARG A 26 -2.06 25.07 -23.56
N GLY A 27 -1.13 25.02 -22.60
CA GLY A 27 -0.26 26.13 -22.26
C GLY A 27 -0.28 26.51 -20.79
N PHE A 28 0.83 27.10 -20.34
CA PHE A 28 1.06 27.45 -18.94
C PHE A 28 0.01 28.41 -18.37
N LEU A 29 -0.41 29.43 -19.13
CA LEU A 29 -1.42 30.40 -18.67
C LEU A 29 -2.77 29.73 -18.41
N TYR A 30 -3.21 28.83 -19.31
CA TYR A 30 -4.47 28.09 -19.15
C TYR A 30 -4.47 27.23 -17.89
N LYS A 31 -3.33 26.58 -17.60
CA LYS A 31 -3.11 25.86 -16.36
C LYS A 31 -3.11 26.79 -15.13
N ALA A 32 -2.42 27.93 -15.22
CA ALA A 32 -2.26 28.87 -14.11
C ALA A 32 -3.59 29.49 -13.67
N VAL A 33 -4.48 29.79 -14.61
CA VAL A 33 -5.84 30.33 -14.32
C VAL A 33 -6.83 29.25 -13.89
N GLY A 34 -6.41 27.97 -13.81
CA GLY A 34 -7.24 26.88 -13.33
C GLY A 34 -8.11 26.20 -14.39
N GLY A 35 -7.82 26.37 -15.69
CA GLY A 35 -8.59 25.76 -16.79
C GLY A 35 -8.62 24.22 -16.77
N CYS A 36 -7.73 23.58 -16.01
CA CYS A 36 -7.65 22.12 -15.88
C CYS A 36 -8.19 21.58 -14.53
N ASN A 37 -8.91 22.39 -13.75
CA ASN A 37 -9.29 22.02 -12.38
C ASN A 37 -10.26 20.84 -12.29
N GLU A 38 -11.17 20.67 -13.25
CA GLU A 38 -12.09 19.51 -13.27
C GLU A 38 -11.33 18.20 -13.46
N ILE A 39 -10.49 18.13 -14.49
CA ILE A 39 -9.68 16.94 -14.78
C ILE A 39 -8.75 16.64 -13.60
N LYS A 40 -8.18 17.67 -12.96
CA LYS A 40 -7.38 17.53 -11.74
C LYS A 40 -8.19 16.92 -10.58
N ARG A 41 -9.47 17.28 -10.41
CA ARG A 41 -10.34 16.67 -9.39
C ARG A 41 -10.56 15.19 -9.67
N GLU A 42 -10.72 14.80 -10.92
CA GLU A 42 -10.89 13.41 -11.33
C GLU A 42 -9.61 12.59 -11.10
N VAL A 43 -8.44 13.11 -11.46
CA VAL A 43 -7.15 12.48 -11.13
C VAL A 43 -7.01 12.26 -9.62
N ASN A 44 -7.32 13.27 -8.81
CA ASN A 44 -7.27 13.16 -7.35
C ASN A 44 -8.23 12.09 -6.81
N ARG A 45 -9.45 12.01 -7.37
CA ARG A 45 -10.43 10.98 -7.00
C ARG A 45 -9.90 9.58 -7.32
N CYS A 46 -9.35 9.38 -8.52
CA CYS A 46 -8.79 8.09 -8.93
C CYS A 46 -7.65 7.66 -8.02
N LEU A 47 -6.65 8.54 -7.82
CA LEU A 47 -5.49 8.27 -6.97
C LEU A 47 -5.86 8.00 -5.51
N SER A 48 -6.86 8.72 -4.99
CA SER A 48 -7.37 8.49 -3.63
C SER A 48 -8.02 7.10 -3.51
N GLY A 49 -8.72 6.65 -4.56
CA GLY A 49 -9.26 5.30 -4.67
C GLY A 49 -8.15 4.23 -4.62
N GLU A 50 -7.11 4.37 -5.46
CA GLU A 50 -5.98 3.43 -5.48
C GLU A 50 -5.24 3.39 -4.13
N ARG A 51 -5.02 4.55 -3.51
CA ARG A 51 -4.43 4.64 -2.17
C ARG A 51 -5.27 3.90 -1.13
N THR A 52 -6.60 4.00 -1.22
CA THR A 52 -7.52 3.32 -0.31
C THR A 52 -7.44 1.80 -0.51
N LYS A 53 -7.43 1.31 -1.75
CA LYS A 53 -7.25 -0.13 -2.05
C LYS A 53 -5.94 -0.67 -1.48
N LYS A 54 -4.84 0.05 -1.70
CA LYS A 54 -3.52 -0.31 -1.14
C LYS A 54 -3.53 -0.32 0.38
N SER A 55 -4.14 0.69 1.01
CA SER A 55 -4.27 0.75 2.46
C SER A 55 -5.08 -0.44 3.00
N GLY A 56 -6.16 -0.83 2.32
CA GLY A 56 -6.94 -2.03 2.65
C GLY A 56 -6.10 -3.31 2.61
N ARG A 57 -5.36 -3.54 1.54
CA ARG A 57 -4.45 -4.70 1.41
C ARG A 57 -3.35 -4.72 2.48
N ASN A 58 -2.78 -3.56 2.79
CA ASN A 58 -1.77 -3.43 3.83
C ASN A 58 -2.34 -3.74 5.22
N ARG A 59 -3.57 -3.28 5.49
CA ARG A 59 -4.29 -3.58 6.73
C ARG A 59 -4.55 -5.08 6.85
N GLU A 60 -5.06 -5.72 5.81
CA GLU A 60 -5.32 -7.16 5.81
C GLU A 60 -4.04 -7.96 6.04
N THR A 61 -2.97 -7.64 5.29
CA THR A 61 -1.66 -8.28 5.46
C THR A 61 -1.12 -8.07 6.88
N GLY A 62 -1.30 -6.88 7.44
CA GLY A 62 -0.91 -6.58 8.83
C GLY A 62 -1.68 -7.41 9.85
N LEU A 63 -2.99 -7.58 9.67
CA LEU A 63 -3.82 -8.44 10.53
C LEU A 63 -3.41 -9.91 10.43
N GLN A 64 -3.17 -10.42 9.21
CA GLN A 64 -2.70 -11.79 9.01
C GLN A 64 -1.35 -12.03 9.69
N ARG A 65 -0.41 -11.07 9.57
CA ARG A 65 0.88 -11.15 10.27
C ARG A 65 0.69 -11.14 11.78
N ARG A 66 -0.19 -10.28 12.30
CA ARG A 66 -0.46 -10.19 13.74
C ARG A 66 -1.03 -11.51 14.29
N GLN A 67 -2.02 -12.10 13.61
CA GLN A 67 -2.58 -13.39 14.01
C GLN A 67 -1.54 -14.51 14.01
N ARG A 68 -0.64 -14.54 13.02
CA ARG A 68 0.45 -15.53 12.98
C ARG A 68 1.40 -15.36 14.17
N ILE A 69 1.76 -14.12 14.50
CA ILE A 69 2.63 -13.82 15.64
C ILE A 69 1.91 -14.20 16.93
N GLU A 70 0.68 -13.76 17.15
CA GLU A 70 -0.13 -14.11 18.33
C GLU A 70 -0.24 -15.64 18.52
N ALA A 71 -0.44 -16.41 17.44
CA ALA A 71 -0.47 -17.86 17.50
C ALA A 71 0.87 -18.50 17.88
N VAL A 72 1.99 -17.95 17.40
CA VAL A 72 3.34 -18.41 17.80
C VAL A 72 3.59 -18.12 19.27
N TRP A 73 3.21 -16.94 19.75
CA TRP A 73 3.39 -16.55 21.15
C TRP A 73 2.56 -17.43 22.09
N ALA A 74 1.30 -17.71 21.74
CA ALA A 74 0.45 -18.62 22.52
C ALA A 74 1.06 -20.02 22.67
N LYS A 75 1.64 -20.57 21.58
CA LYS A 75 2.35 -21.85 21.64
C LYS A 75 3.56 -21.82 22.57
N MET A 76 4.32 -20.73 22.54
CA MET A 76 5.48 -20.56 23.43
C MET A 76 5.05 -20.44 24.90
N ASP A 77 3.92 -19.79 25.19
CA ASP A 77 3.34 -19.71 26.53
C ASP A 77 2.87 -21.09 27.03
N ASP A 78 2.39 -21.95 26.12
CA ASP A 78 2.04 -23.36 26.38
C ASP A 78 3.27 -24.30 26.45
N GLY A 79 4.48 -23.76 26.30
CA GLY A 79 5.75 -24.53 26.34
C GLY A 79 6.17 -25.16 25.01
N ASP A 80 5.40 -24.97 23.92
CA ASP A 80 5.78 -25.38 22.57
C ASP A 80 6.71 -24.32 21.93
N TYR A 81 8.02 -24.56 22.05
CA TYR A 81 9.07 -23.71 21.47
C TYR A 81 9.46 -24.09 20.04
N SER A 82 8.75 -24.98 19.37
CA SER A 82 9.12 -25.50 18.04
C SER A 82 9.39 -24.40 17.00
N ALA A 83 8.60 -23.32 17.00
CA ALA A 83 8.79 -22.18 16.10
C ALA A 83 10.12 -21.43 16.35
N LEU A 84 10.56 -21.36 17.62
CA LEU A 84 11.83 -20.76 18.00
C LEU A 84 13.00 -21.66 17.59
N GLU A 85 12.82 -22.98 17.71
CA GLU A 85 13.83 -23.97 17.33
C GLU A 85 14.08 -23.96 15.81
N GLU A 86 13.01 -23.84 15.00
CA GLU A 86 13.13 -23.70 13.55
C GLU A 86 13.90 -22.44 13.17
N PHE A 87 13.64 -21.32 13.83
CA PHE A 87 14.31 -20.05 13.55
C PHE A 87 15.77 -20.04 14.01
N THR A 88 16.07 -20.63 15.17
CA THR A 88 17.41 -20.59 15.79
C THR A 88 18.30 -21.77 15.42
N GLY A 89 17.74 -22.83 14.83
CA GLY A 89 18.44 -24.07 14.50
C GLY A 89 18.90 -24.88 15.72
N LYS A 90 18.42 -24.56 16.94
CA LYS A 90 18.78 -25.26 18.18
C LYS A 90 17.54 -25.93 18.77
N LYS A 91 17.66 -27.21 19.14
CA LYS A 91 16.62 -27.93 19.89
C LYS A 91 16.70 -27.58 21.37
N HIS A 92 15.58 -27.22 21.97
CA HIS A 92 15.45 -27.04 23.40
C HIS A 92 15.41 -28.43 24.06
N VAL A 93 16.35 -28.69 24.96
CA VAL A 93 16.30 -29.89 25.81
C VAL A 93 15.49 -29.52 27.03
N GLU A 94 14.27 -30.04 27.14
CA GLU A 94 13.47 -30.00 28.36
C GLU A 94 14.21 -30.77 29.45
N ASN A 95 14.66 -30.07 30.49
CA ASN A 95 15.27 -30.69 31.67
C ASN A 95 14.15 -31.01 32.66
N LYS A 96 13.86 -32.31 32.83
CA LYS A 96 12.90 -32.86 33.78
C LYS A 96 13.42 -32.78 35.22
#